data_AF-A0A358N0I5-F1
#
_entry.id   AF-A0A358N0I5-F1
#
_cell.length_a   1.000
_cell.length_b   1.000
_cell.length_c   1.000
_cell.angle_alpha   90.00
_cell.angle_beta   90.00
_cell.angle_gamma   90.00
#
_symmetry.space_group_name_H-M   'P 1'
#
loop_
_entity.id
_entity.type
_entity.pdbx_description
1 polymer ?
#
loop_
_entity_poly.entity_id
_entity_poly.type
_entity_poly.pdbx_seq_one_letter_code
_entity_poly.pdbx_strand_id
1 'polypeptide(L)'
;MPNLINAIPQGPVDIVGDVHGEIDPLLSLMYQLGYDEVGRHTENRKLVFVGDLTDRGPNSIAVVQLVQELIEADRAQCTLGNHELNILLNQRKHDNGWFFGEEYSEDGHIVPQVLATTADRERMIQLFRTLPIALHREDLRVIHACWHSPMIASLERTEDAITLLGQHADLIAKNSEQSNLDQVDISLAHQNQNPVRRLTSGPEERV
;
A
#
# COMPACT_ATOMS: atom_id res chain seq x y z
N MET A 1 -8.49 13.51 -11.38
CA MET A 1 -7.25 13.56 -10.56
C MET A 1 -7.45 12.58 -9.41
N PRO A 2 -6.45 11.80 -9.00
CA PRO A 2 -6.62 10.80 -7.96
C PRO A 2 -7.02 11.48 -6.65
N ASN A 3 -7.95 10.85 -5.93
CA ASN A 3 -8.37 11.30 -4.61
C ASN A 3 -7.76 10.33 -3.60
N LEU A 4 -7.07 10.85 -2.60
CA LEU A 4 -6.40 10.04 -1.57
C LEU A 4 -7.41 9.35 -0.64
N ILE A 5 -8.68 9.74 -0.71
CA ILE A 5 -9.81 9.12 -0.01
C ILE A 5 -10.90 8.78 -1.03
N ASN A 6 -11.18 7.50 -1.25
CA ASN A 6 -12.23 7.07 -2.17
C ASN A 6 -13.42 6.44 -1.44
N ALA A 7 -14.61 6.55 -2.03
CA ALA A 7 -15.79 5.87 -1.52
C ALA A 7 -15.75 4.37 -1.85
N ILE A 8 -16.21 3.54 -0.92
CA ILE A 8 -16.49 2.13 -1.17
C ILE A 8 -17.89 2.03 -1.79
N PRO A 9 -18.06 1.30 -2.92
CA PRO A 9 -19.37 1.06 -3.51
C PRO A 9 -20.37 0.48 -2.50
N GLN A 10 -21.65 0.70 -2.78
CA GLN A 10 -22.74 0.06 -2.05
C GLN A 10 -22.75 -1.45 -2.35
N GLY A 11 -23.18 -2.24 -1.37
CA GLY A 11 -23.25 -3.69 -1.47
C GLY A 11 -22.22 -4.42 -0.60
N PRO A 12 -22.25 -5.76 -0.61
CA PRO A 12 -21.35 -6.58 0.20
C PRO A 12 -19.91 -6.49 -0.32
N VAL A 13 -18.95 -6.49 0.60
CA VAL A 13 -17.52 -6.48 0.30
C VAL A 13 -16.79 -7.53 1.12
N ASP A 14 -15.70 -8.05 0.57
CA ASP A 14 -14.72 -8.91 1.25
C ASP A 14 -13.42 -8.14 1.42
N ILE A 15 -12.98 -7.97 2.67
CA ILE A 15 -11.76 -7.24 2.98
C ILE A 15 -10.61 -8.24 3.07
N VAL A 16 -9.58 -8.01 2.26
CA VAL A 16 -8.38 -8.86 2.18
C VAL A 16 -7.21 -8.08 2.73
N GLY A 17 -6.57 -8.62 3.78
CA GLY A 17 -5.36 -8.05 4.36
C GLY A 17 -4.13 -8.24 3.47
N ASP A 18 -2.96 -8.11 4.08
CA ASP A 18 -1.66 -8.17 3.41
C ASP A 18 -1.51 -9.47 2.60
N VAL A 19 -1.16 -9.33 1.33
CA VAL A 19 -0.99 -10.47 0.41
C VAL A 19 0.48 -10.83 0.25
N HIS A 20 1.37 -9.82 0.24
CA HIS A 20 2.82 -10.02 0.17
C HIS A 20 3.27 -11.04 -0.90
N GLY A 21 2.85 -10.85 -2.15
CA GLY A 21 3.30 -11.68 -3.27
C GLY A 21 2.83 -13.15 -3.28
N GLU A 22 1.94 -13.53 -2.36
CA GLU A 22 1.37 -14.88 -2.23
C GLU A 22 0.22 -15.12 -3.21
N ILE A 23 0.55 -15.29 -4.50
CA ILE A 23 -0.45 -15.46 -5.57
C ILE A 23 -1.33 -16.72 -5.39
N ASP A 24 -0.74 -17.86 -5.03
CA ASP A 24 -1.49 -19.12 -4.90
C ASP A 24 -2.46 -19.11 -3.70
N PRO A 25 -2.05 -18.64 -2.50
CA PRO A 25 -2.99 -18.38 -1.40
C PRO A 25 -4.08 -17.38 -1.76
N LEU A 26 -3.77 -16.29 -2.48
CA LEU A 26 -4.78 -15.31 -2.90
C LEU A 26 -5.83 -15.93 -3.83
N LEU A 27 -5.41 -16.67 -4.86
CA LEU A 27 -6.33 -17.37 -5.77
C LEU A 27 -7.18 -18.41 -5.01
N SER A 28 -6.57 -19.13 -4.07
CA SER A 28 -7.27 -20.09 -3.21
C SER A 28 -8.32 -19.42 -2.33
N LEU A 29 -7.99 -18.27 -1.73
CA LEU A 29 -8.93 -17.47 -0.94
C LEU A 29 -10.11 -16.98 -1.80
N MET A 30 -9.83 -16.42 -2.98
CA MET A 30 -10.87 -15.96 -3.91
C MET A 30 -11.83 -17.10 -4.28
N TYR A 31 -11.29 -18.28 -4.62
CA TYR A 31 -12.10 -19.46 -4.91
C TYR A 31 -12.96 -19.88 -3.72
N GLN A 32 -12.39 -19.93 -2.51
CA GLN A 32 -13.13 -20.28 -1.29
C GLN A 32 -14.24 -19.29 -0.95
N LEU A 33 -14.02 -18.00 -1.22
CA LEU A 33 -15.02 -16.95 -1.07
C LEU A 33 -16.10 -16.97 -2.17
N GLY A 34 -15.96 -17.82 -3.20
CA GLY A 34 -16.95 -17.98 -4.27
C GLY A 34 -16.76 -17.06 -5.48
N TYR A 35 -15.56 -16.47 -5.63
CA TYR A 35 -15.21 -15.71 -6.82
C TYR A 35 -14.80 -16.64 -7.98
N ASP A 36 -15.20 -16.28 -9.21
CA ASP A 36 -14.71 -16.92 -10.43
C ASP A 36 -13.27 -16.50 -10.78
N GLU A 37 -12.70 -17.10 -11.82
CA GLU A 37 -11.32 -16.84 -12.28
C GLU A 37 -11.05 -15.38 -12.65
N VAL A 38 -12.11 -14.59 -12.92
CA VAL A 38 -11.98 -13.17 -13.24
C VAL A 38 -12.51 -12.29 -12.10
N GLY A 39 -12.78 -12.86 -10.92
CA GLY A 39 -13.19 -12.11 -9.73
C GLY A 39 -14.65 -11.66 -9.71
N ARG A 40 -15.57 -12.37 -10.36
CA ARG A 40 -17.02 -12.16 -10.16
C ARG A 40 -17.55 -13.04 -9.06
N HIS A 41 -18.45 -12.49 -8.25
CA HIS A 41 -19.20 -13.23 -7.23
C HIS A 41 -20.70 -13.22 -7.58
N THR A 42 -21.41 -14.33 -7.38
CA THR A 42 -22.85 -14.46 -7.73
C THR A 42 -23.75 -13.49 -6.97
N GLU A 43 -23.36 -13.13 -5.74
CA GLU A 43 -24.02 -12.12 -4.91
C GLU A 43 -23.50 -10.68 -5.15
N ASN A 44 -22.72 -10.46 -6.22
CA ASN A 44 -22.16 -9.16 -6.58
C ASN A 44 -21.28 -8.54 -5.48
N ARG A 45 -20.57 -9.38 -4.71
CA ARG A 45 -19.56 -8.98 -3.71
C ARG A 45 -18.33 -8.41 -4.42
N LYS A 46 -17.71 -7.39 -3.84
CA LYS A 46 -16.44 -6.80 -4.34
C LYS A 46 -15.31 -7.04 -3.35
N LEU A 47 -14.09 -7.21 -3.87
CA LEU A 47 -12.89 -7.33 -3.04
C LEU A 47 -12.40 -5.94 -2.63
N VAL A 48 -11.90 -5.81 -1.40
CA VAL A 48 -11.23 -4.60 -0.91
C VAL A 48 -9.91 -5.01 -0.29
N PHE A 49 -8.81 -4.73 -0.98
CA PHE A 49 -7.45 -4.99 -0.51
C PHE A 49 -6.97 -3.85 0.39
N VAL A 50 -6.33 -4.22 1.50
CA VAL A 50 -5.89 -3.27 2.55
C VAL A 50 -4.47 -2.73 2.29
N GLY A 51 -3.86 -3.05 1.14
CA GLY A 51 -2.48 -2.68 0.80
C GLY A 51 -1.54 -3.87 0.98
N ASP A 52 -0.23 -3.61 0.87
CA ASP A 52 0.83 -4.61 1.04
C ASP A 52 0.60 -5.86 0.16
N LEU A 53 0.45 -5.58 -1.13
CA LEU A 53 0.32 -6.58 -2.19
C LEU A 53 1.65 -7.26 -2.49
N THR A 54 2.76 -6.55 -2.26
CA THR A 54 4.10 -6.94 -2.70
C THR A 54 5.04 -7.30 -1.56
N ASP A 55 6.25 -7.71 -1.95
CA ASP A 55 7.37 -8.11 -1.09
C ASP A 55 7.15 -9.45 -0.38
N ARG A 56 8.25 -10.05 0.09
CA ARG A 56 8.32 -11.34 0.81
C ARG A 56 7.94 -12.58 -0.02
N GLY A 57 6.71 -12.70 -0.50
CA GLY A 57 6.25 -13.88 -1.20
C GLY A 57 6.82 -14.07 -2.61
N PRO A 58 6.53 -15.21 -3.25
CA PRO A 58 7.25 -15.67 -4.42
C PRO A 58 6.94 -14.87 -5.69
N ASN A 59 5.79 -14.21 -5.79
CA ASN A 59 5.38 -13.56 -7.05
C ASN A 59 4.53 -12.29 -6.85
N SER A 60 5.18 -11.23 -6.37
CA SER A 60 4.60 -9.89 -6.26
C SER A 60 4.04 -9.34 -7.57
N ILE A 61 4.67 -9.68 -8.71
CA ILE A 61 4.25 -9.19 -10.03
C ILE A 61 2.88 -9.75 -10.42
N ALA A 62 2.66 -11.05 -10.20
CA ALA A 62 1.39 -11.70 -10.49
C ALA A 62 0.26 -11.22 -9.58
N VAL A 63 0.53 -11.01 -8.29
CA VAL A 63 -0.46 -10.42 -7.37
C VAL A 63 -0.89 -9.05 -7.86
N VAL A 64 0.07 -8.18 -8.18
CA VAL A 64 -0.24 -6.82 -8.62
C VAL A 64 -0.93 -6.81 -9.98
N GLN A 65 -0.59 -7.72 -10.88
CA GLN A 65 -1.31 -7.89 -12.14
C GLN A 65 -2.77 -8.29 -11.90
N LEU A 66 -3.03 -9.32 -11.08
CA LEU A 66 -4.38 -9.76 -10.76
C LEU A 66 -5.20 -8.63 -10.13
N VAL A 67 -4.66 -7.96 -9.11
CA VAL A 67 -5.37 -6.86 -8.43
C VAL A 67 -5.64 -5.70 -9.38
N GLN A 68 -4.70 -5.37 -10.27
CA GLN A 68 -4.91 -4.35 -11.30
C GLN A 68 -6.09 -4.73 -12.22
N GLU A 69 -6.11 -5.95 -12.75
CA GLU A 69 -7.18 -6.44 -13.62
C GLU A 69 -8.55 -6.41 -12.92
N LEU A 70 -8.59 -6.74 -11.63
CA LEU A 70 -9.81 -6.66 -10.81
C LEU A 70 -10.29 -5.22 -10.61
N ILE A 71 -9.37 -4.27 -10.36
CA ILE A 71 -9.68 -2.84 -10.21
C ILE A 71 -10.22 -2.28 -11.53
N GLU A 72 -9.53 -2.55 -12.65
CA GLU A 72 -9.92 -2.09 -13.99
C GLU A 72 -11.29 -2.64 -14.42
N ALA A 73 -11.65 -3.84 -13.93
CA ALA A 73 -12.94 -4.45 -14.14
C ALA A 73 -14.05 -4.01 -13.15
N ASP A 74 -13.77 -3.05 -12.26
CA ASP A 74 -14.66 -2.59 -11.17
C ASP A 74 -15.09 -3.72 -10.21
N ARG A 75 -14.22 -4.71 -9.99
CA ARG A 75 -14.44 -5.87 -9.10
C ARG A 75 -13.70 -5.76 -7.77
N ALA A 76 -12.70 -4.89 -7.71
CA ALA A 76 -11.93 -4.64 -6.51
C ALA A 76 -11.59 -3.15 -6.30
N GLN A 77 -11.27 -2.81 -5.06
CA GLN A 77 -10.53 -1.60 -4.69
C GLN A 77 -9.31 -2.00 -3.85
N CYS A 78 -8.28 -1.16 -3.81
CA CYS A 78 -7.09 -1.38 -2.99
C CYS A 78 -6.64 -0.07 -2.35
N THR A 79 -6.29 -0.09 -1.07
CA THR A 79 -5.56 1.02 -0.44
C THR A 79 -4.06 0.91 -0.68
N LEU A 80 -3.35 2.03 -0.61
CA LEU A 80 -1.89 2.05 -0.63
C LEU A 80 -1.32 1.52 0.69
N GLY A 81 -0.52 0.45 0.62
CA GLY A 81 0.25 -0.06 1.76
C GLY A 81 1.62 0.60 1.90
N ASN A 82 2.37 0.23 2.94
CA ASN A 82 3.71 0.78 3.11
C ASN A 82 4.75 0.16 2.18
N HIS A 83 4.54 -1.08 1.74
CA HIS A 83 5.41 -1.71 0.76
C HIS A 83 5.32 -1.02 -0.60
N GLU A 84 4.10 -0.74 -1.07
CA GLU A 84 3.89 0.06 -2.29
C GLU A 84 4.46 1.48 -2.15
N LEU A 85 4.28 2.11 -0.98
CA LEU A 85 4.86 3.43 -0.71
C LEU A 85 6.40 3.41 -0.78
N ASN A 86 7.05 2.40 -0.22
CA ASN A 86 8.51 2.27 -0.29
C ASN A 86 8.98 2.15 -1.74
N ILE A 87 8.26 1.39 -2.58
CA ILE A 87 8.52 1.29 -4.03
C ILE A 87 8.35 2.66 -4.72
N LEU A 88 7.26 3.38 -4.45
CA LEU A 88 7.02 4.71 -5.03
C LEU A 88 8.12 5.73 -4.66
N LEU A 89 8.72 5.56 -3.47
CA LEU A 89 9.82 6.38 -2.99
C LEU A 89 11.21 5.88 -3.42
N ASN A 90 11.25 4.83 -4.25
CA ASN A 90 12.49 4.18 -4.68
C ASN A 90 13.38 3.77 -3.49
N GLN A 91 12.76 3.37 -2.37
CA GLN A 91 13.45 2.95 -1.17
C GLN A 91 13.77 1.47 -1.23
N ARG A 92 15.07 1.15 -1.18
CA ARG A 92 15.55 -0.23 -1.07
C ARG A 92 15.35 -0.72 0.37
N LYS A 93 14.60 -1.80 0.52
CA LYS A 93 14.30 -2.49 1.77
C LYS A 93 14.82 -3.92 1.68
N HIS A 94 14.89 -4.61 2.80
CA HIS A 94 15.47 -5.94 2.87
C HIS A 94 14.73 -6.97 1.99
N ASP A 95 13.43 -6.78 1.79
CA ASP A 95 12.47 -7.74 1.23
C ASP A 95 11.94 -7.35 -0.16
N ASN A 96 12.45 -6.26 -0.75
CA ASN A 96 12.01 -5.75 -2.05
C ASN A 96 13.06 -5.84 -3.16
N GLY A 97 14.10 -6.66 -2.97
CA GLY A 97 15.14 -6.90 -3.98
C GLY A 97 14.56 -7.35 -5.33
N TRP A 98 13.50 -8.16 -5.32
CA TRP A 98 12.80 -8.62 -6.53
C TRP A 98 12.36 -7.48 -7.45
N PHE A 99 11.96 -6.33 -6.90
CA PHE A 99 11.57 -5.15 -7.68
C PHE A 99 12.77 -4.55 -8.41
N PHE A 100 13.97 -4.64 -7.84
CA PHE A 100 15.21 -4.11 -8.42
C PHE A 100 15.95 -5.12 -9.30
N GLY A 101 15.44 -6.34 -9.45
CA GLY A 101 16.10 -7.42 -10.18
C GLY A 101 17.21 -8.10 -9.37
N GLU A 102 17.10 -8.07 -8.04
CA GLU A 102 18.09 -8.60 -7.10
C GLU A 102 17.52 -9.80 -6.36
N GLU A 103 18.31 -10.85 -6.21
CA GLU A 103 17.95 -12.03 -5.43
C GLU A 103 17.92 -11.70 -3.94
N TYR A 104 16.93 -12.26 -3.24
CA TYR A 104 16.81 -12.17 -1.79
C TYR A 104 17.31 -13.46 -1.13
N SER A 105 17.95 -13.32 0.02
CA SER A 105 18.37 -14.45 0.83
C SER A 105 18.05 -14.20 2.30
N GLU A 106 17.49 -15.22 2.96
CA GLU A 106 17.17 -15.22 4.38
C GLU A 106 17.92 -16.39 5.04
N ASP A 107 18.64 -16.11 6.13
CA ASP A 107 19.48 -17.09 6.84
C ASP A 107 20.44 -17.91 5.94
N GLY A 108 20.93 -17.29 4.87
CA GLY A 108 21.84 -17.92 3.91
C GLY A 108 21.17 -18.80 2.86
N HIS A 109 19.84 -18.80 2.81
CA HIS A 109 19.04 -19.50 1.80
C HIS A 109 18.39 -18.50 0.85
N ILE A 110 18.54 -18.74 -0.46
CA ILE A 110 17.83 -17.95 -1.47
C ILE A 110 16.34 -18.21 -1.30
N VAL A 111 15.58 -17.13 -1.12
CA VAL A 111 14.12 -17.16 -1.13
C VAL A 111 13.69 -16.90 -2.57
N PRO A 112 13.09 -17.89 -3.28
CA PRO A 112 12.77 -17.74 -4.68
C PRO A 112 11.70 -16.67 -4.89
N GLN A 113 12.02 -15.63 -5.67
CA GLN A 113 11.11 -14.58 -6.06
C GLN A 113 11.19 -14.33 -7.56
N VAL A 114 10.06 -14.03 -8.20
CA VAL A 114 10.06 -13.56 -9.58
C VAL A 114 10.58 -12.12 -9.63
N LEU A 115 11.65 -11.92 -10.38
CA LEU A 115 12.32 -10.63 -10.52
C LEU A 115 11.59 -9.74 -11.54
N ALA A 116 11.39 -8.47 -11.18
CA ALA A 116 10.69 -7.51 -12.02
C ALA A 116 11.55 -7.05 -13.20
N THR A 117 10.94 -7.00 -14.38
CA THR A 117 11.52 -6.32 -15.54
C THR A 117 11.32 -4.81 -15.45
N THR A 118 11.93 -4.04 -16.36
CA THR A 118 11.63 -2.60 -16.48
C THR A 118 10.16 -2.34 -16.77
N ALA A 119 9.52 -3.14 -17.63
CA ALA A 119 8.11 -2.99 -17.95
C ALA A 119 7.21 -3.27 -16.74
N ASP A 120 7.54 -4.29 -15.95
CA ASP A 120 6.81 -4.58 -14.70
C ASP A 120 6.89 -3.41 -13.74
N ARG A 121 8.10 -2.90 -13.49
CA ARG A 121 8.31 -1.75 -12.61
C ARG A 121 7.50 -0.53 -13.02
N GLU A 122 7.53 -0.18 -14.31
CA GLU A 122 6.77 0.95 -14.83
C GLU A 122 5.27 0.80 -14.63
N ARG A 123 4.72 -0.39 -14.96
CA ARG A 123 3.30 -0.70 -14.76
C ARG A 123 2.89 -0.64 -13.29
N MET A 124 3.67 -1.23 -12.41
CA MET A 124 3.39 -1.27 -10.98
C MET A 124 3.44 0.14 -10.37
N ILE A 125 4.43 0.95 -10.73
CA ILE A 125 4.51 2.36 -10.29
C ILE A 125 3.28 3.15 -10.78
N GLN A 126 2.83 2.93 -12.02
CA GLN A 126 1.62 3.58 -12.53
C GLN A 126 0.39 3.21 -11.70
N LEU A 127 0.19 1.92 -11.38
CA LEU A 127 -0.91 1.49 -10.52
C LEU A 127 -0.80 2.11 -9.12
N PHE A 128 0.36 2.01 -8.46
CA PHE A 128 0.52 2.46 -7.07
C PHE A 128 0.27 3.96 -6.90
N ARG A 129 0.58 4.78 -7.91
CA ARG A 129 0.23 6.21 -7.93
C ARG A 129 -1.27 6.50 -7.95
N THR A 130 -2.09 5.53 -8.33
CA THR A 130 -3.56 5.67 -8.38
C THR A 130 -4.25 5.17 -7.11
N LEU A 131 -3.54 4.44 -6.25
CA LEU A 131 -4.15 3.85 -5.06
C LEU A 131 -4.48 4.93 -4.02
N PRO A 132 -5.72 4.97 -3.50
CA PRO A 132 -6.07 5.85 -2.39
C PRO A 132 -5.37 5.39 -1.10
N ILE A 133 -5.15 6.33 -0.17
CA ILE A 133 -4.65 6.00 1.17
C ILE A 133 -5.77 5.38 2.01
N ALA A 134 -7.01 5.84 1.83
CA ALA A 134 -8.16 5.35 2.58
C ALA A 134 -9.38 5.12 1.69
N LEU A 135 -10.18 4.14 2.08
CA LEU A 135 -11.51 3.89 1.54
C LEU A 135 -12.55 4.08 2.63
N HIS A 136 -13.72 4.59 2.29
CA HIS A 136 -14.79 4.76 3.27
C HIS A 136 -16.20 4.57 2.72
N ARG A 137 -17.08 4.16 3.62
CA ARG A 137 -18.54 4.14 3.53
C ARG A 137 -19.08 4.59 4.90
N GLU A 138 -20.39 4.79 5.02
CA GLU A 138 -21.01 5.21 6.28
C GLU A 138 -20.73 4.25 7.45
N ASP A 139 -20.71 2.95 7.16
CA ASP A 139 -20.53 1.83 8.10
C ASP A 139 -19.09 1.27 8.15
N LEU A 140 -18.23 1.66 7.20
CA LEU A 140 -16.93 1.01 7.00
C LEU A 140 -15.83 2.01 6.64
N ARG A 141 -14.66 1.83 7.25
CA ARG A 141 -13.42 2.53 6.90
C ARG A 141 -12.34 1.49 6.68
N VAL A 142 -11.61 1.61 5.59
CA VAL A 142 -10.48 0.73 5.27
C VAL A 142 -9.25 1.60 5.03
N ILE A 143 -8.18 1.25 5.74
CA ILE A 143 -6.89 1.90 5.71
C ILE A 143 -5.86 0.85 6.11
N HIS A 144 -4.66 0.95 5.56
CA HIS A 144 -3.63 -0.06 5.77
C HIS A 144 -3.20 -0.21 7.24
N ALA A 145 -2.73 0.86 7.89
CA ALA A 145 -2.18 0.75 9.24
C ALA A 145 -3.13 1.26 10.33
N CYS A 146 -3.43 2.57 10.34
CA CYS A 146 -4.29 3.11 11.40
C CYS A 146 -5.14 4.30 10.95
N TRP A 147 -6.37 4.36 11.49
CA TRP A 147 -7.23 5.53 11.30
C TRP A 147 -6.86 6.63 12.30
N HIS A 148 -6.33 7.75 11.81
CA HIS A 148 -6.02 8.92 12.62
C HIS A 148 -6.72 10.15 12.05
N SER A 149 -7.84 10.57 12.67
CA SER A 149 -8.73 11.60 12.11
C SER A 149 -8.02 12.91 11.71
N PRO A 150 -7.06 13.47 12.48
CA PRO A 150 -6.30 14.63 12.03
C PRO A 150 -5.48 14.39 10.76
N MET A 151 -4.89 13.20 10.59
CA MET A 151 -4.12 12.88 9.38
C MET A 151 -5.06 12.63 8.20
N ILE A 152 -6.20 11.97 8.42
CA ILE A 152 -7.23 11.80 7.38
C ILE A 152 -7.73 13.15 6.87
N ALA A 153 -8.03 14.10 7.76
CA ALA A 153 -8.46 15.45 7.37
C ALA A 153 -7.39 16.22 6.57
N SER A 154 -6.10 15.89 6.74
CA SER A 154 -5.04 16.49 5.94
C SER A 154 -5.01 15.99 4.49
N LEU A 155 -5.53 14.77 4.23
CA LEU A 155 -5.57 14.19 2.89
C LEU A 155 -6.56 14.91 1.96
N GLU A 156 -7.62 15.50 2.51
CA GLU A 156 -8.66 16.23 1.73
C GLU A 156 -8.11 17.43 0.95
N ARG A 157 -6.88 17.86 1.26
CA ARG A 157 -6.23 19.04 0.68
C ARG A 157 -5.20 18.70 -0.40
N THR A 158 -5.04 17.43 -0.78
CA THR A 158 -4.03 17.00 -1.74
C THR A 158 -4.49 15.82 -2.57
N GLU A 159 -4.09 15.81 -3.85
CA GLU A 159 -4.48 14.79 -4.82
C GLU A 159 -3.43 13.67 -4.95
N ASP A 160 -2.22 13.85 -4.43
CA ASP A 160 -1.09 12.94 -4.64
C ASP A 160 -0.31 12.64 -3.35
N ALA A 161 -0.10 11.35 -3.08
CA ALA A 161 0.52 10.89 -1.85
C ALA A 161 1.99 11.33 -1.75
N ILE A 162 2.73 11.32 -2.86
CA ILE A 162 4.16 11.69 -2.88
C ILE A 162 4.35 13.18 -2.62
N THR A 163 3.49 14.00 -3.20
CA THR A 163 3.44 15.44 -2.97
C THR A 163 3.16 15.75 -1.50
N LEU A 164 2.15 15.11 -0.90
CA LEU A 164 1.82 15.31 0.52
C LEU A 164 2.98 14.87 1.44
N LEU A 165 3.58 13.71 1.12
CA LEU A 165 4.73 13.19 1.86
C LEU A 165 5.90 14.20 1.85
N GLY A 166 6.24 14.75 0.68
CA GLY A 166 7.31 15.74 0.52
C GLY A 166 7.04 17.04 1.27
N GLN A 167 5.83 17.59 1.17
CA GLN A 167 5.44 18.80 1.89
C GLN A 167 5.59 18.65 3.41
N HIS A 168 5.17 17.52 3.96
CA HIS A 168 5.33 17.25 5.39
C HIS A 168 6.79 17.01 5.78
N ALA A 169 7.60 16.36 4.92
CA ALA A 169 9.02 16.21 5.18
C ALA A 169 9.74 17.57 5.28
N ASP A 170 9.42 18.51 4.39
CA ASP A 170 10.00 19.87 4.42
C ASP A 170 9.58 20.66 5.66
N LEU A 171 8.32 20.53 6.08
CA LEU A 171 7.81 21.17 7.30
C LEU A 171 8.50 20.62 8.55
N ILE A 172 8.67 19.30 8.63
CA ILE A 172 9.37 18.65 9.73
C ILE A 172 10.82 19.12 9.78
N ALA A 173 11.53 19.11 8.66
CA ALA A 173 12.92 19.58 8.60
C ALA A 173 13.07 21.04 9.10
N LYS A 174 12.20 21.95 8.66
CA LYS A 174 12.19 23.35 9.14
C LYS A 174 11.94 23.48 10.64
N ASN A 175 11.01 22.69 11.18
CA ASN A 175 10.70 22.70 12.61
C ASN A 175 11.84 22.10 13.45
N SER A 176 12.49 21.07 12.92
CA SER A 176 13.65 20.41 13.52
C SER A 176 14.87 21.32 13.57
N GLU A 177 15.12 22.16 12.55
CA GLU A 177 16.21 23.15 12.60
C GLU A 177 16.00 24.23 13.68
N GLN A 178 14.74 24.52 14.00
CA GLN A 178 14.37 25.50 15.04
C GLN A 178 14.33 24.90 16.45
N SER A 179 14.46 23.57 16.56
CA SER A 179 14.35 22.81 17.80
C SER A 179 15.64 22.05 18.06
N ASN A 180 16.01 21.82 19.32
CA ASN A 180 17.25 21.08 19.63
C ASN A 180 17.00 19.56 19.67
N LEU A 181 16.41 19.01 18.60
CA LEU A 181 16.01 17.61 18.49
C LEU A 181 17.19 16.71 18.07
N ASP A 182 17.23 15.48 18.59
CA ASP A 182 18.20 14.48 18.13
C ASP A 182 17.72 13.74 16.85
N GLN A 183 18.57 12.88 16.28
CA GLN A 183 18.23 12.12 15.07
C GLN A 183 17.05 11.15 15.26
N VAL A 184 16.88 10.61 16.48
CA VAL A 184 15.78 9.70 16.79
C VAL A 184 14.47 10.47 16.80
N ASP A 185 14.45 11.64 17.42
CA ASP A 185 13.28 12.51 17.46
C ASP A 185 12.87 13.00 16.06
N ILE A 186 13.86 13.31 15.20
CA ILE A 186 13.61 13.67 13.80
C ILE A 186 13.00 12.49 13.03
N SER A 187 13.55 11.28 13.19
CA SER A 187 13.00 10.07 12.55
C SER A 187 11.56 9.81 13.00
N LEU A 188 11.30 9.89 14.31
CA LEU A 188 9.96 9.75 14.87
C LEU A 188 9.00 10.83 14.35
N ALA A 189 9.46 12.06 14.14
CA ALA A 189 8.65 13.11 13.53
C ALA A 189 8.30 12.76 12.08
N HIS A 190 9.27 12.32 11.27
CA HIS A 190 9.03 11.87 9.90
C HIS A 190 8.04 10.71 9.81
N GLN A 191 8.03 9.81 10.79
CA GLN A 191 7.06 8.72 10.84
C GLN A 191 5.69 9.16 11.36
N ASN A 192 5.65 9.88 12.48
CA ASN A 192 4.42 10.15 13.23
C ASN A 192 3.67 11.39 12.76
N GLN A 193 4.36 12.39 12.20
CA GLN A 193 3.79 13.67 11.79
C GLN A 193 3.58 13.78 10.28
N ASN A 194 4.00 12.77 9.52
CA ASN A 194 3.72 12.68 8.10
C ASN A 194 2.44 11.85 7.87
N PRO A 195 1.37 12.43 7.31
CA PRO A 195 0.09 11.74 7.14
C PRO A 195 0.22 10.44 6.37
N VAL A 196 0.99 10.43 5.28
CA VAL A 196 1.13 9.24 4.44
C VAL A 196 1.80 8.12 5.22
N ARG A 197 2.96 8.39 5.85
CA ARG A 197 3.66 7.40 6.70
C ARG A 197 2.83 6.93 7.88
N ARG A 198 2.17 7.84 8.58
CA ARG A 198 1.38 7.50 9.77
C ARG A 198 0.20 6.59 9.41
N LEU A 199 -0.45 6.85 8.28
CA LEU A 199 -1.64 6.12 7.83
C LEU A 199 -1.27 4.78 7.16
N THR A 200 -0.10 4.67 6.53
CA THR A 200 0.38 3.42 5.92
C THR A 200 1.29 2.59 6.83
N SER A 201 1.92 3.13 7.85
CA SER A 201 2.88 2.36 8.67
C SER A 201 2.63 2.46 10.18
N GLY A 202 1.65 3.27 10.58
CA GLY A 202 1.26 3.39 11.99
C GLY A 202 2.19 4.29 12.82
N PRO A 203 1.88 4.44 14.12
CA PRO A 203 2.78 5.08 15.08
C PRO A 203 4.09 4.33 15.28
N GLU A 204 5.15 5.10 15.49
CA GLU A 204 6.35 4.61 16.15
C GLU A 204 6.58 5.33 17.48
N GLU A 205 7.23 4.65 18.41
CA GLU A 205 7.63 5.19 19.71
C GLU A 205 9.13 4.97 19.92
N ARG A 206 9.73 5.81 20.75
CA ARG A 206 11.13 5.64 21.15
C ARG A 206 11.25 4.40 22.03
N VAL A 207 12.04 3.43 21.59
CA VAL A 207 12.34 2.19 22.33
C VAL A 207 13.55 2.38 23.25
#